data_AF-A0A9X1K9Q0-F1
#
_entry.id   AF-A0A9X1K9Q0-F1
#
_cell.length_a   1.000
_cell.length_b   1.000
_cell.length_c   1.000
_cell.angle_alpha   90.00
_cell.angle_beta   90.00
_cell.angle_gamma   90.00
#
_symmetry.space_group_name_H-M   'P 1'
#
loop_
_entity.id
_entity.type
_entity.pdbx_description
1 polymer ?
#
loop_
_entity_poly.entity_id
_entity_poly.type
_entity_poly.pdbx_seq_one_letter_code
_entity_poly.pdbx_strand_id
1 'polypeptide(L)'
;MAASLFLLLFFPYLGFKDENVTISTTDLTGKMQYALVNEDKGAVFEGKNYSLGSDFVTLINKDSKNRWETTTRNIATAGVESGQFDAQIIIPQDFSEKLLSLQSINPEKALIEYQVRDGQNEITNQMIQDNVNTILTDFHQRIIQMYFSIIVGHLFKAQQNVNQIAGTQVNYQTNLESSI
;
A
#
# COMPACT_ATOMS: atom_id res chain seq x y z
N MET A 1 36.39 37.23 -66.05
CA MET A 1 36.22 36.90 -64.62
C MET A 1 34.91 37.53 -64.18
N ALA A 2 33.86 36.74 -63.96
CA ALA A 2 32.59 37.24 -63.42
C ALA A 2 32.65 37.14 -61.89
N ALA A 3 32.61 38.27 -61.19
CA ALA A 3 32.51 38.31 -59.74
C ALA A 3 31.04 38.11 -59.37
N SER A 4 30.71 36.95 -58.81
CA SER A 4 29.39 36.63 -58.30
C SER A 4 29.19 37.32 -56.95
N LEU A 5 28.27 38.29 -56.89
CA LEU A 5 27.91 38.99 -55.67
C LEU A 5 26.83 38.19 -54.94
N PHE A 6 27.22 37.53 -53.84
CA PHE A 6 26.29 36.73 -53.02
C PHE A 6 25.48 37.68 -52.13
N LEU A 7 24.19 37.87 -52.45
CA LEU A 7 23.25 38.62 -51.62
C LEU A 7 22.81 37.72 -50.45
N LEU A 8 23.41 37.89 -49.26
CA LEU A 8 22.93 37.25 -48.03
C LEU A 8 21.62 37.91 -47.61
N LEU A 9 20.50 37.26 -47.93
CA LEU A 9 19.20 37.60 -47.38
C LEU A 9 19.21 37.28 -45.88
N PHE A 10 19.39 38.32 -45.08
CA PHE A 10 19.18 38.27 -43.63
C PHE A 10 17.67 38.11 -43.39
N PHE A 11 17.20 36.89 -43.17
CA PHE A 11 15.85 36.69 -42.65
C PHE A 11 15.85 37.14 -41.18
N PRO A 12 15.09 38.19 -40.80
CA PRO A 12 14.86 38.43 -39.39
C PRO A 12 14.12 37.20 -38.85
N TYR A 13 14.75 36.49 -37.92
CA TYR A 13 14.07 35.44 -37.17
C TYR A 13 13.03 36.14 -36.28
N LEU A 14 11.84 36.38 -36.82
CA LEU A 14 10.68 36.72 -36.01
C LEU A 14 10.35 35.47 -35.19
N GLY A 15 10.93 35.39 -34.00
CA GLY A 15 10.40 34.55 -32.95
C GLY A 15 9.03 35.10 -32.57
N PHE A 16 7.97 34.46 -33.05
CA PHE A 16 6.65 34.62 -32.46
C PHE A 16 6.76 34.11 -31.02
N LYS A 17 6.88 35.04 -30.06
CA LYS A 17 6.63 34.74 -28.66
C LYS A 17 5.12 34.71 -28.50
N ASP A 18 4.51 33.57 -28.82
CA ASP A 18 3.17 33.29 -28.34
C ASP A 18 3.25 33.20 -26.82
N GLU A 19 2.85 34.26 -26.13
CA GLU A 19 2.68 34.25 -24.66
C GLU A 19 1.50 33.37 -24.23
N ASN A 20 0.81 32.74 -25.20
CA ASN A 20 -0.18 31.70 -25.00
C ASN A 20 0.29 30.30 -25.45
N VAL A 21 1.59 30.07 -25.68
CA VAL A 21 2.13 28.74 -25.43
C VAL A 21 2.25 28.62 -23.91
N THR A 22 1.10 28.42 -23.26
CA THR A 22 1.10 27.49 -22.14
C THR A 22 1.58 26.21 -22.80
N ILE A 23 2.88 25.92 -22.67
CA ILE A 23 3.28 24.54 -22.53
C ILE A 23 2.44 24.15 -21.34
N SER A 24 1.26 23.59 -21.59
CA SER A 24 0.65 22.74 -20.64
C SER A 24 1.76 21.72 -20.46
N THR A 25 2.55 21.91 -19.41
CA THR A 25 3.04 20.83 -18.56
C THR A 25 1.76 20.09 -18.24
N THR A 26 1.29 19.33 -19.22
CA THR A 26 0.07 18.56 -19.17
C THR A 26 0.54 17.44 -18.30
N ASP A 27 0.40 17.67 -17.00
CA ASP A 27 0.04 16.63 -16.08
C ASP A 27 0.91 15.35 -16.23
N LEU A 28 2.23 15.49 -16.06
CA LEU A 28 3.04 14.33 -15.62
C LEU A 28 2.62 13.88 -14.20
N THR A 29 1.72 14.63 -13.56
CA THR A 29 1.08 14.34 -12.28
C THR A 29 -0.27 13.65 -12.42
N GLY A 30 -0.50 12.93 -13.53
CA GLY A 30 -1.61 11.98 -13.60
C GLY A 30 -1.51 11.06 -12.38
N LYS A 31 -2.53 11.08 -11.50
CA LYS A 31 -2.52 10.27 -10.28
C LYS A 31 -2.25 8.82 -10.65
N MET A 32 -1.07 8.34 -10.22
CA MET A 32 -0.59 6.99 -10.39
C MET A 32 -1.70 5.98 -10.06
N GLN A 33 -1.82 4.93 -10.86
CA GLN A 33 -2.85 3.90 -10.72
C GLN A 33 -2.23 2.58 -10.29
N TYR A 34 -2.73 2.03 -9.19
CA TYR A 34 -2.15 0.87 -8.55
C TYR A 34 -3.13 -0.29 -8.53
N ALA A 35 -2.68 -1.47 -8.95
CA ALA A 35 -3.43 -2.70 -8.80
C ALA A 35 -3.13 -3.35 -7.44
N LEU A 36 -4.18 -3.68 -6.69
CA LEU A 36 -4.07 -4.44 -5.46
C LEU A 36 -4.65 -5.84 -5.68
N VAL A 37 -3.83 -6.85 -5.46
CA VAL A 37 -4.20 -8.26 -5.61
C VAL A 37 -4.19 -8.91 -4.24
N ASN A 38 -5.30 -9.53 -3.86
CA ASN A 38 -5.38 -10.29 -2.63
C ASN A 38 -5.49 -11.79 -2.92
N GLU A 39 -4.44 -12.54 -2.61
CA GLU A 39 -4.44 -14.00 -2.70
C GLU A 39 -4.45 -14.69 -1.33
N ASP A 40 -4.43 -13.90 -0.26
CA ASP A 40 -4.46 -14.39 1.12
C ASP A 40 -5.65 -15.33 1.35
N LYS A 41 -5.36 -16.50 1.92
CA LYS A 41 -6.37 -17.53 2.20
C LYS A 41 -7.00 -17.37 3.59
N GLY A 42 -6.55 -16.39 4.36
CA GLY A 42 -6.87 -16.29 5.77
C GLY A 42 -6.11 -17.32 6.59
N ALA A 43 -6.35 -17.31 7.90
CA ALA A 43 -5.75 -18.26 8.84
C ALA A 43 -6.67 -18.52 10.03
N VAL A 44 -6.43 -19.66 10.69
CA VAL A 44 -7.11 -20.00 11.95
C VAL A 44 -6.14 -19.81 13.10
N PHE A 45 -6.51 -18.98 14.06
CA PHE A 45 -5.72 -18.75 15.27
C PHE A 45 -6.64 -18.81 16.50
N GLU A 46 -6.28 -19.62 17.49
CA GLU A 46 -7.09 -19.86 18.70
C GLU A 46 -8.57 -20.23 18.40
N GLY A 47 -8.78 -21.05 17.37
CA GLY A 47 -10.13 -21.50 16.96
C GLY A 47 -10.99 -20.42 16.29
N LYS A 48 -10.41 -19.26 15.93
CA LYS A 48 -11.07 -18.18 15.19
C LYS A 48 -10.47 -18.04 13.80
N ASN A 49 -11.33 -17.78 12.83
CA ASN A 49 -10.92 -17.45 11.46
C ASN A 49 -10.54 -15.98 11.38
N TYR A 50 -9.43 -15.70 10.70
CA TYR A 50 -8.90 -14.38 10.43
C TYR A 50 -8.70 -14.22 8.92
N SER A 51 -9.16 -13.12 8.35
CA SER A 51 -9.03 -12.79 6.92
C SER A 51 -8.23 -11.50 6.76
N LEU A 52 -7.00 -11.47 7.28
CA LEU A 52 -6.19 -10.27 7.44
C LEU A 52 -5.82 -9.64 6.10
N GLY A 53 -5.66 -10.41 5.02
CA GLY A 53 -5.46 -9.84 3.69
C GLY A 53 -6.68 -9.04 3.20
N SER A 54 -7.89 -9.52 3.47
CA SER A 54 -9.13 -8.79 3.14
C SER A 54 -9.31 -7.54 4.00
N ASP A 55 -8.97 -7.63 5.28
CA ASP A 55 -8.96 -6.48 6.20
C ASP A 55 -7.94 -5.43 5.73
N PHE A 56 -6.78 -5.87 5.26
CA PHE A 56 -5.75 -5.00 4.71
C PHE A 56 -6.21 -4.31 3.41
N VAL A 57 -6.82 -5.03 2.46
CA VAL A 57 -7.45 -4.42 1.26
C VAL A 57 -8.47 -3.35 1.65
N THR A 58 -9.30 -3.64 2.65
CA THR A 58 -10.31 -2.69 3.15
C THR A 58 -9.66 -1.44 3.75
N LEU A 59 -8.53 -1.60 4.46
CA LEU A 59 -7.77 -0.49 5.01
C LEU A 59 -7.16 0.39 3.91
N ILE A 60 -6.62 -0.22 2.86
CA ILE A 60 -6.01 0.49 1.72
C ILE A 60 -7.07 1.21 0.87
N ASN A 61 -8.21 0.58 0.57
CA ASN A 61 -9.27 1.19 -0.23
C ASN A 61 -9.96 2.38 0.47
N LYS A 62 -9.73 2.58 1.77
CA LYS A 62 -10.16 3.79 2.50
C LYS A 62 -9.20 4.96 2.33
N ASP A 63 -7.97 4.74 1.85
CA ASP A 63 -7.02 5.79 1.55
C ASP A 63 -7.43 6.54 0.27
N SER A 64 -7.69 7.84 0.41
CA SER A 64 -8.06 8.71 -0.72
C SER A 64 -6.86 9.35 -1.43
N LYS A 65 -5.64 9.11 -0.91
CA LYS A 65 -4.40 9.67 -1.48
C LYS A 65 -4.00 9.00 -2.78
N ASN A 66 -4.28 7.70 -2.90
CA ASN A 66 -3.84 6.84 -4.00
C ASN A 66 -5.04 6.26 -4.77
N ARG A 67 -4.86 5.98 -6.06
CA ARG A 67 -5.90 5.35 -6.89
C ARG A 67 -5.69 3.85 -6.94
N TRP A 68 -6.46 3.13 -6.13
CA TRP A 68 -6.41 1.68 -6.03
C TRP A 68 -7.48 1.02 -6.88
N GLU A 69 -7.11 -0.07 -7.54
CA GLU A 69 -8.04 -1.01 -8.15
C GLU A 69 -7.77 -2.41 -7.60
N THR A 70 -8.76 -3.01 -6.95
CA THR A 70 -8.65 -4.40 -6.50
C THR A 70 -8.98 -5.34 -7.65
N THR A 71 -8.05 -6.21 -8.04
CA THR A 71 -8.21 -7.09 -9.20
C THR A 71 -7.46 -8.42 -9.03
N THR A 72 -7.52 -9.28 -10.05
CA THR A 72 -6.80 -10.57 -10.05
C THR A 72 -5.35 -10.39 -10.50
N ARG A 73 -4.45 -11.30 -10.11
CA ARG A 73 -3.03 -11.29 -10.54
C ARG A 73 -2.86 -11.16 -12.05
N ASN A 74 -3.67 -11.88 -12.83
CA ASN A 74 -3.60 -11.86 -14.28
C ASN A 74 -3.95 -10.47 -14.85
N ILE A 75 -5.02 -9.85 -14.35
CA ILE A 75 -5.42 -8.50 -14.78
C ILE A 75 -4.40 -7.46 -14.33
N ALA A 76 -3.91 -7.56 -13.10
CA ALA A 76 -2.89 -6.67 -12.56
C ALA A 76 -1.60 -6.72 -13.38
N THR A 77 -1.12 -7.93 -13.69
CA THR A 77 0.11 -8.14 -14.47
C THR A 77 -0.03 -7.58 -15.88
N ALA A 78 -1.11 -7.94 -16.60
CA ALA A 78 -1.37 -7.42 -17.93
C ALA A 78 -1.55 -5.88 -17.93
N GLY A 79 -2.15 -5.33 -16.87
CA GLY A 79 -2.32 -3.89 -16.72
C GLY A 79 -1.00 -3.16 -16.45
N VAL A 80 -0.07 -3.75 -15.70
CA VAL A 80 1.29 -3.20 -15.53
C VAL A 80 2.07 -3.24 -16.86
N GLU A 81 2.02 -4.36 -17.58
CA GLU A 81 2.70 -4.53 -18.87
C GLU A 81 2.17 -3.60 -19.96
N SER A 82 0.86 -3.32 -19.96
CA SER A 82 0.22 -2.40 -20.91
C SER A 82 0.27 -0.93 -20.50
N GLY A 83 0.76 -0.64 -19.29
CA GLY A 83 0.81 0.72 -18.73
C GLY A 83 -0.52 1.25 -18.18
N GLN A 84 -1.55 0.40 -18.04
CA GLN A 84 -2.79 0.71 -17.31
C GLN A 84 -2.53 0.93 -15.81
N PHE A 85 -1.59 0.16 -15.23
CA PHE A 85 -1.16 0.30 -13.83
C PHE A 85 0.31 0.68 -13.78
N ASP A 86 0.66 1.59 -12.87
CA ASP A 86 2.04 1.96 -12.60
C ASP A 86 2.77 0.93 -11.73
N ALA A 87 2.02 0.26 -10.86
CA ALA A 87 2.50 -0.89 -10.12
C ALA A 87 1.36 -1.84 -9.75
N GLN A 88 1.70 -3.12 -9.58
CA GLN A 88 0.87 -4.09 -8.88
C GLN A 88 1.49 -4.43 -7.54
N ILE A 89 0.64 -4.64 -6.54
CA ILE A 89 1.01 -5.11 -5.21
C ILE A 89 0.15 -6.34 -4.90
N ILE A 90 0.81 -7.42 -4.50
CA ILE A 90 0.20 -8.72 -4.26
C ILE A 90 0.36 -9.08 -2.79
N ILE A 91 -0.77 -9.31 -2.13
CA ILE A 91 -0.84 -9.90 -0.80
C ILE A 91 -0.79 -11.43 -1.00
N PRO A 92 0.28 -12.12 -0.54
CA PRO A 92 0.48 -13.54 -0.82
C PRO A 92 -0.51 -14.41 -0.06
N GLN A 93 -0.59 -15.68 -0.48
CA GLN A 93 -1.54 -16.66 0.06
C GLN A 93 -1.41 -16.94 1.56
N ASP A 94 -0.21 -16.77 2.11
CA ASP A 94 0.14 -17.06 3.50
C ASP A 94 0.25 -15.79 4.37
N PHE A 95 -0.27 -14.65 3.89
CA PHE A 95 -0.20 -13.37 4.59
C PHE A 95 -0.81 -13.43 6.00
N SER A 96 -2.05 -13.91 6.11
CA SER A 96 -2.73 -14.03 7.41
C SER A 96 -2.02 -15.01 8.33
N GLU A 97 -1.57 -16.15 7.81
CA GLU A 97 -0.87 -17.17 8.57
C GLU A 97 0.42 -16.60 9.17
N LYS A 98 1.24 -15.96 8.33
CA LYS A 98 2.49 -15.32 8.76
C LYS A 98 2.25 -14.23 9.79
N LEU A 99 1.28 -13.35 9.57
CA LEU A 99 0.99 -12.25 10.47
C LEU A 99 0.55 -12.72 11.86
N LEU A 100 -0.12 -13.88 11.95
CA LEU A 100 -0.53 -14.51 13.21
C LEU A 100 0.57 -15.40 13.83
N SER A 101 1.48 -15.95 13.02
CA SER A 101 2.54 -16.85 13.49
C SER A 101 3.74 -16.14 14.14
N LEU A 102 3.87 -14.82 13.97
CA LEU A 102 5.09 -14.10 14.34
C LEU A 102 5.22 -13.94 15.87
N GLN A 103 6.00 -14.83 16.48
CA GLN A 103 6.58 -14.68 17.83
C GLN A 103 7.86 -13.82 17.85
N SER A 104 8.25 -13.17 16.74
CA SER A 104 9.57 -12.56 16.61
C SER A 104 9.54 -11.05 16.83
N ILE A 105 10.44 -10.57 17.68
CA ILE A 105 10.71 -9.17 18.06
C ILE A 105 11.28 -8.35 16.87
N ASN A 106 11.19 -8.86 15.64
CA ASN A 106 11.61 -8.14 14.44
C ASN A 106 10.65 -8.44 13.27
N PRO A 107 9.66 -7.57 12.98
CA PRO A 107 8.79 -7.69 11.81
C PRO A 107 9.56 -7.30 10.53
N GLU A 108 10.73 -7.89 10.29
CA GLU A 108 11.45 -7.68 9.05
C GLU A 108 10.77 -8.48 7.94
N LYS A 109 10.28 -7.73 6.94
CA LYS A 109 9.61 -8.17 5.70
C LYS A 109 8.14 -8.52 5.90
N ALA A 110 7.31 -7.49 5.89
CA ALA A 110 5.95 -7.62 5.38
C ALA A 110 6.05 -8.01 3.89
N LEU A 111 5.84 -9.29 3.59
CA LEU A 111 6.06 -9.94 2.29
C LEU A 111 4.94 -9.62 1.30
N ILE A 112 4.69 -8.35 1.00
CA ILE A 112 3.94 -8.01 -0.20
C ILE A 112 4.86 -8.20 -1.42
N GLU A 113 4.38 -8.91 -2.44
CA GLU A 113 5.07 -8.96 -3.73
C GLU A 113 4.68 -7.70 -4.51
N TYR A 114 5.59 -7.16 -5.32
CA TYR A 114 5.26 -6.01 -6.16
C TYR A 114 5.99 -6.08 -7.50
N GLN A 115 5.38 -5.45 -8.50
CA GLN A 115 6.00 -5.19 -9.80
C GLN A 115 5.65 -3.77 -10.22
N VAL A 116 6.65 -3.06 -10.72
CA VAL A 116 6.54 -1.66 -11.16
C VAL A 116 6.71 -1.63 -12.68
N ARG A 117 5.93 -0.81 -13.38
CA ARG A 117 6.12 -0.64 -14.83
C ARG A 117 7.37 0.17 -15.12
N ASP A 118 7.95 -0.06 -16.29
CA ASP A 118 8.94 0.85 -16.84
C ASP A 118 8.26 2.09 -17.44
N GLY A 119 8.86 3.25 -17.18
CA GLY A 119 8.56 4.51 -17.84
C GLY A 119 9.36 4.68 -19.13
N GLN A 120 9.01 5.72 -19.90
CA GLN A 120 9.62 5.97 -21.22
C GLN A 120 11.04 6.56 -21.13
N ASN A 121 11.44 7.07 -19.96
CA ASN A 121 12.75 7.67 -19.72
C ASN A 121 13.15 7.53 -18.24
N GLU A 122 14.42 7.77 -17.94
CA GLU A 122 15.00 7.59 -16.59
C GLU A 122 14.34 8.49 -15.53
N ILE A 123 13.97 9.73 -15.88
CA ILE A 123 13.29 10.65 -14.95
C ILE A 123 11.92 10.09 -14.55
N THR A 124 11.18 9.56 -15.52
CA THR A 124 9.89 8.91 -15.29
C THR A 124 10.06 7.67 -14.42
N ASN A 125 11.07 6.84 -14.69
CA ASN A 125 11.37 5.65 -13.89
C ASN A 125 11.65 6.02 -12.44
N GLN A 126 12.49 7.03 -12.20
CA GLN A 126 12.81 7.48 -10.85
C GLN A 126 11.56 7.97 -10.12
N MET A 127 10.72 8.79 -10.77
CA MET A 127 9.47 9.26 -10.18
C MET A 127 8.52 8.11 -9.81
N ILE A 128 8.35 7.13 -10.70
CA ILE A 128 7.50 5.96 -10.44
C ILE A 128 8.05 5.17 -9.24
N GLN A 129 9.36 4.91 -9.21
CA GLN A 129 10.01 4.17 -8.14
C GLN A 129 9.89 4.89 -6.78
N ASP A 130 10.08 6.20 -6.73
CA ASP A 130 9.97 6.99 -5.50
C ASP A 130 8.54 6.96 -4.92
N ASN A 131 7.53 7.05 -5.79
CA ASN A 131 6.12 6.93 -5.40
C ASN A 131 5.80 5.53 -4.88
N VAL A 132 6.25 4.48 -5.58
CA VAL A 132 6.05 3.10 -5.13
C VAL A 132 6.75 2.84 -3.81
N ASN A 133 7.98 3.32 -3.61
CA ASN A 133 8.71 3.18 -2.35
C ASN A 133 7.97 3.84 -1.17
N THR A 134 7.35 5.00 -1.41
CA THR A 134 6.51 5.68 -0.42
C THR A 134 5.32 4.81 -0.02
N ILE A 135 4.66 4.18 -0.99
CA ILE A 135 3.55 3.25 -0.77
C ILE A 135 3.98 2.00 -0.01
N LEU A 136 5.09 1.37 -0.41
CA LEU A 136 5.61 0.18 0.26
C LEU A 136 5.94 0.48 1.73
N THR A 137 6.44 1.69 2.01
CA THR A 137 6.68 2.17 3.37
C THR A 137 5.37 2.32 4.17
N ASP A 138 4.33 2.93 3.59
CA ASP A 138 3.00 3.05 4.22
C ASP A 138 2.37 1.68 4.49
N PHE A 139 2.47 0.76 3.54
CA PHE A 139 1.98 -0.62 3.67
C PHE A 139 2.68 -1.32 4.83
N HIS A 140 4.00 -1.22 4.91
CA HIS A 140 4.77 -1.80 6.01
C HIS A 140 4.32 -1.29 7.38
N GLN A 141 4.11 0.03 7.53
CA GLN A 141 3.63 0.63 8.77
C GLN A 141 2.24 0.12 9.16
N ARG A 142 1.31 0.03 8.19
CA ARG A 142 -0.04 -0.49 8.43
C ARG A 142 -0.04 -1.96 8.85
N ILE A 143 0.83 -2.78 8.25
CA ILE A 143 0.96 -4.19 8.59
C ILE A 143 1.48 -4.34 10.03
N ILE A 144 2.46 -3.52 10.42
CA ILE A 144 2.93 -3.43 11.81
C ILE A 144 1.79 -3.02 12.77
N GLN A 145 0.97 -2.03 12.40
CA GLN A 145 -0.16 -1.59 13.22
C GLN A 145 -1.22 -2.69 13.38
N MET A 146 -1.53 -3.42 12.31
CA MET A 146 -2.44 -4.56 12.36
C MET A 146 -1.92 -5.64 13.31
N TYR A 147 -0.64 -5.97 13.22
CA TYR A 147 0.02 -6.91 14.14
C TYR A 147 -0.12 -6.47 15.60
N PHE A 148 0.25 -5.24 15.94
CA PHE A 148 0.12 -4.74 17.32
C PHE A 148 -1.34 -4.72 17.80
N SER A 149 -2.29 -4.42 16.91
CA SER A 149 -3.72 -4.44 17.23
C SER A 149 -4.21 -5.84 17.60
N ILE A 150 -3.69 -6.88 16.94
CA ILE A 150 -3.99 -8.28 17.28
C ILE A 150 -3.47 -8.60 18.67
N ILE A 151 -2.19 -8.30 18.95
CA ILE A 151 -1.56 -8.56 20.26
C ILE A 151 -2.29 -7.83 21.38
N VAL A 152 -2.49 -6.52 21.24
CA VAL A 152 -3.19 -5.71 22.25
C VAL A 152 -4.62 -6.22 22.45
N GLY A 153 -5.30 -6.62 21.37
CA GLY A 153 -6.62 -7.23 21.42
C GLY A 153 -6.65 -8.55 22.21
N HIS A 154 -5.61 -9.38 22.12
CA HIS A 154 -5.47 -10.60 22.92
C HIS A 154 -5.15 -10.29 24.38
N LEU A 155 -4.26 -9.33 24.66
CA LEU A 155 -3.94 -8.91 26.03
C LEU A 155 -5.16 -8.36 26.75
N PHE A 156 -5.98 -7.53 26.09
CA PHE A 156 -7.21 -7.01 26.66
C PHE A 156 -8.21 -8.12 26.99
N LYS A 157 -8.38 -9.11 26.10
CA LYS A 157 -9.23 -10.28 26.36
C LYS A 157 -8.71 -11.11 27.54
N ALA A 158 -7.40 -11.32 27.64
CA ALA A 158 -6.80 -12.04 28.75
C ALA A 158 -7.04 -11.31 30.09
N GLN A 159 -6.88 -9.98 30.12
CA GLN A 159 -7.19 -9.17 31.31
C GLN A 159 -8.66 -9.24 31.71
N GLN A 160 -9.60 -9.19 30.74
CA GLN A 160 -11.02 -9.35 31.02
C GLN A 160 -11.33 -10.72 31.64
N ASN A 161 -10.74 -11.80 31.13
CA ASN A 161 -10.91 -13.14 31.68
C ASN A 161 -10.36 -13.22 33.13
N VAL A 162 -9.20 -12.62 33.40
CA VAL A 162 -8.65 -12.55 34.77
C VAL A 162 -9.57 -11.77 35.72
N ASN A 163 -10.09 -10.62 35.29
CA ASN A 163 -11.00 -9.81 36.11
C ASN A 163 -12.33 -10.52 36.37
N GLN A 164 -12.86 -11.27 35.40
CA GLN A 164 -14.04 -12.09 35.61
C GLN A 164 -13.79 -13.18 36.67
N ILE A 165 -12.63 -13.86 36.62
CA ILE A 165 -12.27 -14.89 37.60
C ILE A 165 -12.07 -14.26 38.99
N ALA A 166 -11.32 -13.16 39.08
CA ALA A 166 -11.09 -12.46 40.34
C ALA A 166 -12.40 -11.93 40.96
N GLY A 167 -13.28 -11.32 40.16
CA GLY A 167 -14.59 -10.87 40.60
C GLY A 167 -15.52 -12.01 41.03
N THR A 168 -15.42 -13.17 40.37
CA THR A 168 -16.19 -14.37 40.77
C THR A 168 -15.67 -14.92 42.11
N GLN A 169 -14.36 -14.86 42.38
CA GLN A 169 -13.77 -15.29 43.66
C GLN A 169 -14.13 -14.38 44.85
N VAL A 170 -14.27 -13.06 44.64
CA VAL A 170 -14.74 -12.12 45.69
C VAL A 170 -16.15 -12.46 46.18
N ASN A 171 -17.02 -12.95 45.29
CA ASN A 171 -18.38 -13.36 45.65
C ASN A 171 -18.43 -14.66 46.47
N TYR A 172 -17.45 -15.56 46.36
CA TYR A 172 -17.43 -16.78 47.18
C TYR A 172 -16.95 -16.53 48.62
N GLN A 173 -16.08 -15.54 48.85
CA GLN A 173 -15.64 -15.19 50.20
C GLN A 173 -16.69 -14.37 50.97
N THR A 174 -17.41 -13.45 50.31
CA THR A 174 -18.47 -12.64 50.96
C THR A 174 -19.72 -13.45 51.34
N ASN A 175 -20.06 -14.50 50.59
CA ASN A 175 -21.21 -15.37 50.90
C ASN A 175 -20.92 -16.39 52.02
N LEU A 176 -19.65 -16.69 52.31
CA LEU A 176 -19.26 -17.57 53.43
C LEU A 176 -19.24 -16.80 54.77
N GLU A 177 -18.84 -15.53 54.77
CA GLU A 177 -18.87 -14.67 55.97
C GLU A 177 -20.29 -14.23 56.38
N SER A 178 -21.26 -14.28 55.47
CA SER A 178 -22.67 -13.94 55.74
C SER A 178 -23.55 -15.15 56.10
N SER A 179 -22.97 -16.36 56.10
CA SER A 179 -23.65 -17.63 56.42
C SER A 179 -23.21 -18.25 57.76
N ILE A 180 -22.45 -17.51 58.58
CA ILE A 180 -22.09 -17.84 59.97
C ILE A 180 -22.71 -16.78 60.88
#